data_AF-A0A4Q3VLS6-F1
#
_entry.id   AF-A0A4Q3VLS6-F1
#
_cell.length_a   1.000
_cell.length_b   1.000
_cell.length_c   1.000
_cell.angle_alpha   90.00
_cell.angle_beta   90.00
_cell.angle_gamma   90.00
#
_symmetry.space_group_name_H-M   'P 1'
#
loop_
_entity.id
_entity.type
_entity.pdbx_description
1 polymer ?
#
loop_
_entity_poly.entity_id
_entity_poly.type
_entity_poly.pdbx_seq_one_letter_code
_entity_poly.pdbx_strand_id
1 'polypeptide(L)'
;MKTRIDLGLLLPEAPDASDACIARLTGALEHTRGVEKAHVVEEAGATSLCLHYDAAVVTLAQVERTARQTGAEITSRYGHATFPLRLIDGEDAVRRVEGALRAAPGVLNASASLPAQIVRVEWDRTQIDGAKIERTLEELRAAPSTTPSKHEHVHEAGDEHDHEGHDHAGHDHDHGPSDGPWLQRHKELVLSLVSGGLLAAGFFGEMGGLARGPAIGIYAAAYLFGGWDLASHWVRSLVKGKFSFDIDLLMLLAAIGAAILGNWVEGAFLLFLFSLAHSLEHLAMDRARGAIRALSELTPDTALVKQGQAFTERPISEVHVGDIVLVHPGERIPVDEHDVSN
;
A
#
# COMPACT_ATOMS: atom_id res chain seq x y z
N MET A 1 9.66 19.36 34.96
CA MET A 1 10.20 18.00 35.20
C MET A 1 9.83 17.09 34.02
N LYS A 2 10.46 15.91 33.88
CA LYS A 2 10.10 14.94 32.83
C LYS A 2 9.89 13.54 33.39
N THR A 3 8.94 12.80 32.85
CA THR A 3 8.74 11.37 33.11
C THR A 3 8.63 10.60 31.80
N ARG A 4 8.94 9.31 31.84
CA ARG A 4 8.86 8.39 30.70
C ARG A 4 7.98 7.22 31.09
N ILE A 5 6.98 6.95 30.25
CA ILE A 5 6.05 5.84 30.44
C ILE A 5 6.12 4.95 29.20
N ASP A 6 6.20 3.64 29.40
CA ASP A 6 6.15 2.66 28.31
C ASP A 6 4.83 2.81 27.55
N LEU A 7 4.92 2.96 26.23
CA LEU A 7 3.76 3.16 25.38
C LEU A 7 2.89 1.91 25.31
N GLY A 8 3.45 0.71 25.40
CA GLY A 8 2.71 -0.55 25.43
C GLY A 8 1.83 -0.71 26.67
N LEU A 9 2.16 -0.02 27.77
CA LEU A 9 1.30 0.03 28.96
C LEU A 9 0.12 1.00 28.83
N LEU A 10 0.21 1.96 27.90
CA LEU A 10 -0.83 2.96 27.67
C LEU A 10 -1.73 2.58 26.49
N LEU A 11 -1.15 1.97 25.46
CA LEU A 11 -1.79 1.58 24.21
C LEU A 11 -1.30 0.17 23.81
N PRO A 12 -1.82 -0.89 24.44
CA PRO A 12 -1.36 -2.26 24.20
C PRO A 12 -1.72 -2.78 22.79
N GLU A 13 -2.74 -2.20 22.15
CA GLU A 13 -3.23 -2.59 20.83
C GLU A 13 -2.64 -1.74 19.68
N ALA A 14 -1.80 -0.75 19.99
CA ALA A 14 -1.17 0.09 18.96
C ALA A 14 0.00 -0.68 18.31
N PRO A 15 -0.06 -1.00 17.00
CA PRO A 15 0.92 -1.87 16.36
C PRO A 15 2.26 -1.19 16.07
N ASP A 16 2.33 0.15 16.06
CA ASP A 16 3.53 0.91 15.73
C ASP A 16 3.53 2.36 16.23
N ALA A 17 4.73 2.95 16.35
CA ALA A 17 4.99 4.31 16.85
C ALA A 17 4.34 5.45 16.05
N SER A 18 3.77 5.14 14.88
CA SER A 18 3.11 6.08 13.97
C SER A 18 1.58 5.97 13.97
N ASP A 19 1.02 5.18 14.90
CA ASP A 19 -0.42 5.01 15.05
C ASP A 19 -1.11 6.35 15.38
N ALA A 20 -2.25 6.62 14.73
CA ALA A 20 -3.09 7.78 14.97
C ALA A 20 -3.54 7.90 16.44
N CYS A 21 -3.65 6.79 17.17
CA CYS A 21 -3.91 6.79 18.61
C CYS A 21 -2.80 7.41 19.44
N ILE A 22 -1.56 7.33 18.98
CA ILE A 22 -0.44 7.99 19.66
C ILE A 22 -0.54 9.49 19.48
N ALA A 23 -0.88 9.96 18.27
CA ALA A 23 -1.12 11.37 18.01
C ALA A 23 -2.31 11.93 18.81
N ARG A 24 -3.38 11.12 18.98
CA ARG A 24 -4.51 11.49 19.85
C ARG A 24 -4.12 11.53 21.32
N LEU A 25 -3.32 10.57 21.78
CA LEU A 25 -2.85 10.50 23.17
C LEU A 25 -1.95 11.69 23.49
N THR A 26 -0.94 11.98 22.65
CA THR A 26 -0.06 13.14 22.84
C THR A 26 -0.85 14.44 22.79
N GLY A 27 -1.73 14.60 21.81
CA GLY A 27 -2.60 15.75 21.69
C GLY A 27 -3.50 15.96 22.92
N ALA A 28 -4.17 14.91 23.41
CA ALA A 28 -5.02 15.00 24.60
C ALA A 28 -4.21 15.35 25.86
N LEU A 29 -3.00 14.80 26.01
CA LEU A 29 -2.14 15.06 27.16
C LEU A 29 -1.53 16.46 27.14
N GLU A 30 -1.21 17.03 25.98
CA GLU A 30 -0.75 18.42 25.89
C GLU A 30 -1.82 19.44 26.30
N HIS A 31 -3.10 19.10 26.16
CA HIS A 31 -4.20 19.96 26.63
C HIS A 31 -4.53 19.75 28.11
N THR A 32 -3.82 18.87 28.81
CA THR A 32 -4.00 18.62 30.24
C THR A 32 -3.29 19.67 31.08
N ARG A 33 -3.98 20.23 32.07
CA ARG A 33 -3.41 21.23 32.98
C ARG A 33 -2.15 20.71 33.66
N GLY A 34 -1.05 21.45 33.53
CA GLY A 34 0.24 21.13 34.14
C GLY A 34 1.17 20.27 33.28
N VAL A 35 0.72 19.80 32.11
CA VAL A 35 1.58 19.20 31.09
C VAL A 35 2.05 20.31 30.14
N GLU A 36 3.36 20.42 29.95
CA GLU A 36 3.99 21.42 29.07
C GLU A 36 4.21 20.87 27.66
N LYS A 37 4.49 19.56 27.54
CA LYS A 37 4.77 18.89 26.26
C LYS A 37 4.60 17.38 26.39
N ALA A 38 4.09 16.72 25.35
CA ALA A 38 4.03 15.26 25.25
C ALA A 38 4.60 14.79 23.91
N HIS A 39 5.57 13.90 23.92
CA HIS A 39 6.16 13.34 22.68
C HIS A 39 6.65 11.92 22.87
N VAL A 40 6.75 11.18 21.76
CA VAL A 40 7.24 9.80 21.75
C VAL A 40 8.75 9.82 21.56
N VAL A 41 9.44 8.97 22.30
CA VAL A 41 10.87 8.73 22.16
C VAL A 41 11.07 7.24 21.95
N GLU A 42 11.88 6.90 20.95
CA GLU A 42 12.30 5.53 20.68
C GLU A 42 13.77 5.38 21.10
N GLU A 43 14.05 4.45 22.01
CA GLU A 43 15.39 4.23 22.56
C GLU A 43 15.63 2.72 22.70
N ALA A 44 16.69 2.21 22.06
CA ALA A 44 17.05 0.79 22.06
C ALA A 44 15.93 -0.19 21.64
N GLY A 45 15.04 0.24 20.72
CA GLY A 45 13.92 -0.57 20.22
C GLY A 45 12.68 -0.57 21.13
N ALA A 46 12.70 0.19 22.23
CA ALA A 46 11.52 0.43 23.08
C ALA A 46 10.93 1.81 22.82
N THR A 47 9.62 1.88 22.63
CA THR A 47 8.87 3.12 22.44
C THR A 47 8.29 3.60 23.77
N SER A 48 8.59 4.84 24.14
CA SER A 48 8.14 5.45 25.39
C SER A 48 7.53 6.82 25.15
N LEU A 49 6.46 7.14 25.89
CA LEU A 49 5.89 8.47 25.96
C LEU A 49 6.67 9.31 26.97
N CYS A 50 7.29 10.39 26.50
CA CYS A 50 7.98 11.38 27.32
C CYS A 50 7.06 12.56 27.61
N LEU A 51 6.74 12.79 28.88
CA LEU A 51 5.87 13.87 29.35
C LEU A 51 6.69 14.90 30.11
N HIS A 52 6.65 16.15 29.66
CA HIS A 52 7.21 17.29 30.35
C HIS A 52 6.08 17.97 31.12
N TYR A 53 6.27 18.19 32.42
CA TYR A 53 5.23 18.71 33.31
C TYR A 53 5.79 19.69 34.35
N ASP A 54 4.95 20.62 34.79
CA ASP A 54 5.27 21.55 35.86
C ASP A 54 4.95 20.93 37.23
N ALA A 55 6.00 20.65 38.00
CA ALA A 55 5.90 20.05 39.33
C ALA A 55 5.27 20.99 40.38
N ALA A 56 5.15 22.30 40.09
CA ALA A 56 4.42 23.24 40.93
C ALA A 56 2.89 23.12 40.75
N VAL A 57 2.42 22.58 39.62
CA VAL A 57 1.00 22.49 39.27
C VAL A 57 0.46 21.07 39.41
N VAL A 58 1.25 20.05 39.03
CA VAL A 58 0.85 18.64 39.06
C VAL A 58 1.97 17.74 39.60
N THR A 59 1.57 16.69 40.31
CA THR A 59 2.50 15.67 40.82
C THR A 59 2.77 14.59 39.77
N LEU A 60 3.92 13.92 39.86
CA LEU A 60 4.26 12.77 39.00
C LEU A 60 3.13 11.73 38.96
N ALA A 61 2.61 11.35 40.13
CA ALA A 61 1.53 10.35 40.24
C ALA A 61 0.19 10.83 39.66
N GLN A 62 -0.05 12.15 39.57
CA GLN A 62 -1.22 12.67 38.85
C GLN A 62 -1.00 12.58 37.34
N VAL A 63 0.17 13.01 36.85
CA VAL A 63 0.51 12.96 35.42
C VAL A 63 0.45 11.53 34.89
N GLU A 64 1.02 10.56 35.60
CA GLU A 64 0.98 9.15 35.21
C GLU A 64 -0.43 8.58 35.23
N ARG A 65 -1.26 8.94 36.23
CA ARG A 65 -2.66 8.52 36.27
C ARG A 65 -3.46 9.09 35.11
N THR A 66 -3.30 10.37 34.81
CA THR A 66 -3.99 11.00 33.68
C THR A 66 -3.54 10.40 32.35
N ALA A 67 -2.25 10.11 32.17
CA ALA A 67 -1.75 9.40 31.00
C ALA A 67 -2.39 8.02 30.84
N ARG A 68 -2.46 7.23 31.91
CA ARG A 68 -3.10 5.90 31.91
C ARG A 68 -4.60 5.97 31.63
N GLN A 69 -5.31 6.92 32.24
CA GLN A 69 -6.74 7.11 32.01
C GLN A 69 -7.01 7.52 30.55
N THR A 70 -6.24 8.46 30.02
CA THR A 70 -6.38 8.93 28.63
C THR A 70 -6.09 7.80 27.64
N GLY A 71 -5.04 7.01 27.89
CA GLY A 71 -4.72 5.82 27.09
C GLY A 71 -5.87 4.80 27.10
N ALA A 72 -6.40 4.49 28.29
CA ALA A 72 -7.53 3.58 28.44
C ALA A 72 -8.81 4.07 27.74
N GLU A 73 -9.12 5.37 27.82
CA GLU A 73 -10.25 5.98 27.09
C GLU A 73 -10.08 5.84 25.58
N ILE A 74 -8.88 6.10 25.05
CA ILE A 74 -8.55 5.93 23.63
C ILE A 74 -8.71 4.47 23.20
N THR A 75 -8.11 3.52 23.91
CA THR A 75 -8.21 2.07 23.59
C THR A 75 -9.66 1.56 23.71
N SER A 76 -10.45 2.09 24.63
CA SER A 76 -11.86 1.70 24.78
C SER A 76 -12.75 2.16 23.63
N ARG A 77 -12.39 3.28 22.98
CA ARG A 77 -13.18 3.89 21.91
C ARG A 77 -12.69 3.49 20.52
N TYR A 78 -11.38 3.42 20.32
CA TYR A 78 -10.79 3.15 19.02
C TYR A 78 -10.21 1.74 19.00
N GLY A 79 -10.73 0.91 18.09
CA GLY A 79 -10.23 -0.43 17.85
C GLY A 79 -9.18 -0.42 16.75
N HIS A 80 -8.12 -1.20 16.95
CA HIS A 80 -7.09 -1.45 15.96
C HIS A 80 -6.93 -2.95 15.83
N ALA A 81 -6.90 -3.43 14.60
CA ALA A 81 -6.63 -4.82 14.33
C ALA A 81 -5.89 -4.95 13.01
N THR A 82 -4.98 -5.92 13.01
CA THR A 82 -4.32 -6.39 11.81
C THR A 82 -4.98 -7.68 11.40
N PHE A 83 -5.62 -7.67 10.25
CA PHE A 83 -6.23 -8.84 9.66
C PHE A 83 -5.32 -9.38 8.56
N PRO A 84 -5.19 -10.71 8.42
CA PRO A 84 -4.47 -11.28 7.28
C PRO A 84 -5.16 -10.86 5.97
N LEU A 85 -4.40 -10.66 4.92
CA LEU A 85 -4.91 -10.29 3.60
C LEU A 85 -4.38 -11.30 2.61
N ARG A 86 -5.25 -12.21 2.15
CA ARG A 86 -4.93 -13.13 1.06
C ARG A 86 -5.58 -12.60 -0.21
N LEU A 87 -4.88 -11.70 -0.90
CA LEU A 87 -5.32 -11.17 -2.19
C LEU A 87 -4.59 -11.93 -3.30
N ILE A 88 -5.37 -12.56 -4.18
CA ILE A 88 -4.86 -13.25 -5.37
C ILE A 88 -4.52 -12.23 -6.48
N ASP A 89 -5.17 -11.06 -6.45
CA ASP A 89 -5.10 -10.02 -7.47
C ASP A 89 -4.22 -8.83 -6.98
N GLY A 90 -3.42 -8.21 -7.87
CA GLY A 90 -2.38 -7.21 -7.56
C GLY A 90 -2.84 -5.87 -6.93
N GLU A 91 -2.10 -4.78 -7.17
CA GLU A 91 -2.32 -3.46 -6.52
C GLU A 91 -3.75 -2.89 -6.65
N ASP A 92 -4.50 -3.28 -7.69
CA ASP A 92 -5.89 -2.86 -7.84
C ASP A 92 -6.82 -3.48 -6.79
N ALA A 93 -6.54 -4.70 -6.33
CA ALA A 93 -7.32 -5.33 -5.28
C ALA A 93 -7.06 -4.68 -3.91
N VAL A 94 -5.82 -4.24 -3.67
CA VAL A 94 -5.46 -3.43 -2.50
C VAL A 94 -6.28 -2.15 -2.46
N ARG A 95 -6.32 -1.41 -3.59
CA ARG A 95 -7.11 -0.16 -3.70
C ARG A 95 -8.60 -0.40 -3.49
N ARG A 96 -9.15 -1.50 -4.01
CA ARG A 96 -10.57 -1.87 -3.78
C ARG A 96 -10.85 -2.17 -2.32
N VAL A 97 -10.02 -3.00 -1.67
CA VAL A 97 -10.20 -3.36 -0.26
C VAL A 97 -10.08 -2.14 0.65
N GLU A 98 -9.07 -1.28 0.46
CA GLU A 98 -8.95 -0.03 1.21
C GLU A 98 -10.16 0.90 0.99
N GLY A 99 -10.60 1.04 -0.27
CA GLY A 99 -11.75 1.87 -0.62
C GLY A 99 -13.05 1.37 0.04
N ALA A 100 -13.29 0.05 -0.03
CA ALA A 100 -14.46 -0.57 0.57
C ALA A 100 -14.47 -0.45 2.10
N LEU A 101 -13.33 -0.65 2.75
CA LEU A 101 -13.21 -0.51 4.20
C LEU A 101 -13.38 0.95 4.65
N ARG A 102 -12.77 1.92 3.94
CA ARG A 102 -12.95 3.35 4.26
C ARG A 102 -14.37 3.85 4.02
N ALA A 103 -15.12 3.20 3.13
CA ALA A 103 -16.53 3.52 2.91
C ALA A 103 -17.45 2.99 4.01
N ALA A 104 -16.99 2.04 4.84
CA ALA A 104 -17.78 1.48 5.93
C ALA A 104 -17.95 2.52 7.07
N PRO A 105 -19.19 2.81 7.51
CA PRO A 105 -19.42 3.73 8.62
C PRO A 105 -18.71 3.27 9.90
N GLY A 106 -17.96 4.18 10.52
CA GLY A 106 -17.20 3.91 11.73
C GLY A 106 -15.74 3.51 11.50
N VAL A 107 -15.32 3.22 10.27
CA VAL A 107 -13.89 3.03 9.94
C VAL A 107 -13.23 4.40 9.80
N LEU A 108 -12.17 4.63 10.57
CA LEU A 108 -11.40 5.87 10.58
C LEU A 108 -10.23 5.79 9.60
N ASN A 109 -9.58 4.64 9.55
CA ASN A 109 -8.48 4.40 8.64
C ASN A 109 -8.44 2.92 8.24
N ALA A 110 -8.02 2.68 7.00
CA ALA A 110 -7.72 1.34 6.52
C ALA A 110 -6.52 1.45 5.58
N SER A 111 -5.52 0.61 5.83
CA SER A 111 -4.33 0.50 5.00
C SER A 111 -4.01 -0.97 4.76
N ALA A 112 -3.83 -1.35 3.51
CA ALA A 112 -3.52 -2.71 3.12
C ALA A 112 -2.08 -2.79 2.62
N SER A 113 -1.31 -3.71 3.20
CA SER A 113 0.06 -4.01 2.76
C SER A 113 0.04 -5.32 1.99
N LEU A 114 0.16 -5.21 0.67
CA LEU A 114 0.33 -6.39 -0.19
C LEU A 114 1.64 -7.14 0.11
N PRO A 115 2.79 -6.47 0.33
CA PRO A 115 4.02 -7.17 0.68
C PRO A 115 3.91 -8.00 1.96
N ALA A 116 3.23 -7.46 2.97
CA ALA A 116 3.06 -8.14 4.26
C ALA A 116 1.80 -9.00 4.33
N GLN A 117 0.97 -9.04 3.26
CA GLN A 117 -0.30 -9.76 3.21
C GLN A 117 -1.16 -9.48 4.46
N ILE A 118 -1.29 -8.20 4.84
CA ILE A 118 -2.13 -7.76 5.97
C ILE A 118 -2.93 -6.50 5.62
N VAL A 119 -4.11 -6.37 6.22
CA VAL A 119 -4.85 -5.11 6.30
C VAL A 119 -4.86 -4.65 7.74
N ARG A 120 -4.49 -3.39 7.93
CA ARG A 120 -4.65 -2.70 9.20
C ARG A 120 -5.88 -1.82 9.11
N VAL A 121 -6.77 -1.98 10.08
CA VAL A 121 -8.01 -1.20 10.16
C VAL A 121 -8.08 -0.54 11.52
N GLU A 122 -8.46 0.72 11.49
CA GLU A 122 -8.78 1.54 12.65
C GLU A 122 -10.24 1.92 12.58
N TRP A 123 -10.97 1.73 13.68
CA TRP A 123 -12.40 2.03 13.72
C TRP A 123 -12.84 2.56 15.08
N ASP A 124 -13.98 3.25 15.09
CA ASP A 124 -14.68 3.64 16.31
C ASP A 124 -15.57 2.49 16.78
N ARG A 125 -15.24 1.90 17.93
CA ARG A 125 -15.96 0.79 18.58
C ARG A 125 -17.41 1.17 18.93
N THR A 126 -17.74 2.46 18.99
CA THR A 126 -19.12 2.92 19.23
C THR A 126 -20.00 2.83 17.98
N GLN A 127 -19.41 2.73 16.79
CA GLN A 127 -20.12 2.73 15.51
C GLN A 127 -20.07 1.37 14.80
N ILE A 128 -18.94 0.65 14.92
CA ILE A 128 -18.75 -0.65 14.27
C ILE A 128 -17.93 -1.58 15.16
N ASP A 129 -18.26 -2.87 15.14
CA ASP A 129 -17.53 -3.90 15.86
C ASP A 129 -16.52 -4.60 14.94
N GLY A 130 -15.42 -5.10 15.52
CA GLY A 130 -14.34 -5.77 14.81
C GLY A 130 -14.81 -7.00 14.03
N ALA A 131 -15.78 -7.74 14.57
CA ALA A 131 -16.37 -8.91 13.89
C ALA A 131 -17.10 -8.53 12.59
N LYS A 132 -17.65 -7.32 12.49
CA LYS A 132 -18.31 -6.84 11.27
C LYS A 132 -17.30 -6.44 10.20
N ILE A 133 -16.15 -5.90 10.63
CA ILE A 133 -15.01 -5.60 9.75
C ILE A 133 -14.44 -6.89 9.19
N GLU A 134 -14.26 -7.91 10.03
CA GLU A 134 -13.77 -9.22 9.62
C GLU A 134 -14.70 -9.89 8.61
N ARG A 135 -16.02 -9.88 8.84
CA ARG A 135 -17.01 -10.37 7.86
C ARG A 135 -16.97 -9.61 6.54
N THR A 136 -16.85 -8.29 6.59
CA THR A 136 -16.72 -7.47 5.37
C THR A 136 -15.46 -7.86 4.59
N LEU A 137 -14.36 -8.11 5.30
CA LEU A 137 -13.12 -8.55 4.69
C LEU A 137 -13.23 -9.97 4.11
N GLU A 138 -13.95 -10.87 4.78
CA GLU A 138 -14.27 -12.21 4.25
C GLU A 138 -15.15 -12.16 3.00
N GLU A 139 -16.19 -11.31 2.98
CA GLU A 139 -17.03 -11.08 1.80
C GLU A 139 -16.22 -10.56 0.62
N LEU A 140 -15.29 -9.61 0.87
CA LEU A 140 -14.38 -9.08 -0.15
C LEU A 140 -13.35 -10.10 -0.63
N ARG A 141 -12.98 -11.09 0.20
CA ARG A 141 -12.11 -12.21 -0.18
C ARG A 141 -12.87 -13.30 -0.95
N ALA A 142 -14.14 -13.54 -0.59
CA ALA A 142 -14.97 -14.60 -1.16
C ALA A 142 -15.67 -14.19 -2.46
N ALA A 143 -15.82 -12.88 -2.71
CA ALA A 143 -16.33 -12.38 -3.97
C ALA A 143 -15.31 -12.66 -5.10
N PRO A 144 -15.62 -13.55 -6.07
CA PRO A 144 -14.85 -13.59 -7.30
C PRO A 144 -14.94 -12.22 -7.97
N SER A 145 -13.85 -11.80 -8.62
CA SER A 145 -13.71 -10.57 -9.39
C SER A 145 -14.64 -10.57 -10.62
N THR A 146 -15.95 -10.63 -10.42
CA THR A 146 -16.97 -10.54 -11.46
C THR A 146 -17.97 -9.47 -11.05
N THR A 147 -17.76 -8.27 -11.58
CA THR A 147 -18.75 -7.47 -12.33
C THR A 147 -18.46 -5.98 -12.18
N PRO A 148 -18.55 -5.18 -13.27
CA PRO A 148 -18.19 -3.78 -13.29
C PRO A 148 -19.14 -2.94 -12.42
N SER A 149 -18.61 -1.84 -11.90
CA SER A 149 -19.39 -0.69 -11.43
C SER A 149 -20.28 -0.18 -12.57
N LYS A 150 -21.47 -0.76 -12.72
CA LYS A 150 -22.55 -0.18 -13.48
C LYS A 150 -23.09 0.96 -12.62
N HIS A 151 -22.83 2.18 -13.07
CA HIS A 151 -23.43 3.38 -12.51
C HIS A 151 -24.94 3.19 -12.41
N GLU A 152 -25.46 3.15 -11.19
CA GLU A 152 -26.88 3.22 -10.92
C GLU A 152 -27.28 4.71 -10.98
N HIS A 153 -27.58 5.16 -12.19
CA HIS A 153 -28.33 6.40 -12.41
C HIS A 153 -29.82 6.10 -12.19
N VAL A 154 -30.40 6.75 -11.20
CA VAL A 154 -31.85 6.84 -11.03
C VAL A 154 -32.38 7.74 -12.15
N HIS A 155 -33.09 7.17 -13.13
CA HIS A 155 -33.94 7.90 -14.05
C HIS A 155 -35.36 7.33 -14.03
N GLU A 156 -36.32 8.21 -13.76
CA GLU A 156 -37.75 7.97 -13.86
C GLU A 156 -38.20 7.70 -15.30
N ALA A 157 -39.15 6.75 -15.40
CA ALA A 157 -40.20 6.54 -16.39
C ALA A 157 -40.08 7.11 -17.81
N GLY A 158 -40.20 6.22 -18.81
CA GLY A 158 -40.81 6.55 -20.11
C GLY A 158 -40.26 5.79 -21.32
N ASP A 159 -41.13 4.96 -21.90
CA ASP A 159 -41.20 4.49 -23.29
C ASP A 159 -40.32 3.34 -23.82
N GLU A 160 -41.07 2.41 -24.42
CA GLU A 160 -40.71 1.18 -25.12
C GLU A 160 -39.94 1.45 -26.40
N HIS A 161 -38.85 0.71 -26.66
CA HIS A 161 -38.43 0.37 -28.02
C HIS A 161 -37.71 -0.98 -28.04
N ASP A 162 -38.31 -1.92 -28.79
CA ASP A 162 -37.73 -3.20 -29.22
C ASP A 162 -36.49 -2.97 -30.08
N HIS A 163 -35.38 -3.67 -29.80
CA HIS A 163 -34.46 -4.11 -30.86
C HIS A 163 -33.81 -5.46 -30.53
N GLU A 164 -33.93 -6.33 -31.54
CA GLU A 164 -33.53 -7.72 -31.63
C GLU A 164 -32.00 -7.93 -31.61
N GLY A 165 -31.65 -9.19 -31.34
CA GLY A 165 -30.30 -9.72 -31.14
C GLY A 165 -29.24 -9.34 -32.17
N HIS A 166 -28.06 -9.07 -31.64
CA HIS A 166 -26.81 -9.29 -32.35
C HIS A 166 -25.82 -10.02 -31.42
N ASP A 167 -25.67 -11.31 -31.69
CA ASP A 167 -24.54 -12.12 -31.25
C ASP A 167 -23.25 -11.59 -31.89
N HIS A 168 -22.33 -11.05 -31.10
CA HIS A 168 -20.92 -11.03 -31.47
C HIS A 168 -20.05 -11.40 -30.29
N ALA A 169 -19.55 -12.64 -30.38
CA ALA A 169 -18.36 -13.11 -29.70
C ALA A 169 -17.19 -12.12 -29.90
N GLY A 170 -16.65 -11.63 -28.79
CA GLY A 170 -15.45 -10.80 -28.74
C GLY A 170 -14.80 -11.00 -27.38
N HIS A 171 -13.68 -11.71 -27.37
CA HIS A 171 -12.93 -12.11 -26.20
C HIS A 171 -12.43 -10.91 -25.37
N ASP A 172 -12.78 -10.88 -24.08
CA ASP A 172 -12.04 -10.11 -23.08
C ASP A 172 -10.84 -10.94 -22.61
N HIS A 173 -9.64 -10.44 -22.88
CA HIS A 173 -8.41 -11.02 -22.34
C HIS A 173 -8.22 -10.57 -20.89
N ASP A 174 -8.56 -11.47 -19.98
CA ASP A 174 -8.07 -11.52 -18.62
C ASP A 174 -6.57 -11.86 -18.63
N HIS A 175 -5.73 -11.00 -18.09
CA HIS A 175 -4.31 -11.29 -17.89
C HIS A 175 -4.09 -11.72 -16.43
N GLY A 176 -4.28 -13.01 -16.18
CA GLY A 176 -3.45 -13.74 -15.20
C GLY A 176 -1.96 -13.58 -15.55
N PRO A 177 -0.99 -14.06 -14.72
CA PRO A 177 0.43 -13.76 -14.91
C PRO A 177 0.83 -14.05 -16.35
N SER A 178 0.96 -12.99 -17.14
CA SER A 178 1.03 -13.14 -18.58
C SER A 178 2.38 -13.78 -18.88
N ASP A 179 2.36 -14.96 -19.50
CA ASP A 179 3.46 -15.53 -20.28
C ASP A 179 3.75 -14.67 -21.53
N GLY A 180 3.70 -13.35 -21.38
CA GLY A 180 4.05 -12.38 -22.40
C GLY A 180 5.57 -12.32 -22.53
N PRO A 181 6.10 -12.00 -23.73
CA PRO A 181 7.53 -11.77 -23.92
C PRO A 181 8.05 -10.78 -22.86
N TRP A 182 9.27 -11.01 -22.34
CA TRP A 182 9.94 -10.16 -21.33
C TRP A 182 9.81 -8.65 -21.60
N LEU A 183 9.68 -8.28 -22.87
CA LEU A 183 9.47 -6.92 -23.38
C LEU A 183 8.14 -6.26 -22.94
N GLN A 184 7.04 -7.02 -22.80
CA GLN A 184 5.74 -6.48 -22.36
C GLN A 184 5.73 -6.17 -20.87
N ARG A 185 6.39 -7.00 -20.06
CA ARG A 185 6.53 -6.79 -18.61
C ARG A 185 7.36 -5.55 -18.27
N HIS A 186 8.35 -5.25 -19.10
CA HIS A 186 9.27 -4.13 -18.92
C HIS A 186 9.01 -3.01 -19.94
N LYS A 187 7.77 -2.85 -20.41
CA LYS A 187 7.41 -1.87 -21.45
C LYS A 187 7.90 -0.45 -21.13
N GLU A 188 7.85 -0.03 -19.87
CA GLU A 188 8.29 1.29 -19.40
C GLU A 188 9.82 1.43 -19.47
N LEU A 189 10.57 0.39 -19.05
CA LEU A 189 12.02 0.34 -19.24
C LEU A 189 12.38 0.38 -20.73
N VAL A 190 11.68 -0.40 -21.57
CA VAL A 190 11.91 -0.43 -23.02
C VAL A 190 11.66 0.94 -23.64
N LEU A 191 10.57 1.61 -23.26
CA LEU A 191 10.25 2.97 -23.72
C LEU A 191 11.33 3.98 -23.30
N SER A 192 11.81 3.90 -22.05
CA SER A 192 12.90 4.75 -21.55
C SER A 192 14.21 4.51 -22.32
N LEU A 193 14.55 3.25 -22.62
CA LEU A 193 15.73 2.89 -23.40
C LEU A 193 15.61 3.32 -24.86
N VAL A 194 14.43 3.22 -25.46
CA VAL A 194 14.16 3.72 -26.82
C VAL A 194 14.30 5.24 -26.86
N SER A 195 13.77 5.95 -25.85
CA SER A 195 13.95 7.41 -25.72
C SER A 195 15.43 7.78 -25.61
N GLY A 196 16.20 7.09 -24.76
CA GLY A 196 17.64 7.28 -24.64
C GLY A 196 18.41 6.97 -25.94
N GLY A 197 18.00 5.92 -26.66
CA GLY A 197 18.56 5.57 -27.96
C GLY A 197 18.30 6.62 -29.03
N LEU A 198 17.09 7.16 -29.08
CA LEU A 198 16.73 8.27 -29.99
C LEU A 198 17.48 9.55 -29.63
N LEU A 199 17.60 9.87 -28.35
CA LEU A 199 18.39 11.01 -27.87
C LEU A 199 19.86 10.89 -28.32
N ALA A 200 20.47 9.73 -28.09
CA ALA A 200 21.84 9.47 -28.51
C ALA A 200 21.97 9.56 -30.04
N ALA A 201 21.05 8.97 -30.80
CA ALA A 201 21.04 9.02 -32.26
C ALA A 201 20.93 10.46 -32.79
N GLY A 202 20.07 11.29 -32.18
CA GLY A 202 19.97 12.70 -32.52
C GLY A 202 21.27 13.46 -32.22
N PHE A 203 21.83 13.27 -31.02
CA PHE A 203 23.07 13.94 -30.57
C PHE A 203 24.29 13.58 -31.42
N PHE A 204 24.53 12.28 -31.63
CA PHE A 204 25.62 11.83 -32.50
C PHE A 204 25.37 12.16 -33.97
N GLY A 205 24.10 12.21 -34.40
CA GLY A 205 23.70 12.66 -35.72
C GLY A 205 24.10 14.11 -35.97
N GLU A 206 23.76 15.05 -35.08
CA GLU A 206 24.17 16.45 -35.20
C GLU A 206 25.69 16.60 -35.21
N MET A 207 26.40 15.86 -34.37
CA MET A 207 27.87 15.85 -34.37
C MET A 207 28.46 15.28 -35.67
N GLY A 208 27.76 14.36 -36.32
CA GLY A 208 28.10 13.79 -37.63
C GLY A 208 27.68 14.65 -38.83
N GLY A 209 27.12 15.84 -38.62
CA GLY A 209 26.71 16.76 -39.68
C GLY A 209 25.27 16.57 -40.18
N LEU A 210 24.41 15.88 -39.41
CA LEU A 210 22.98 15.78 -39.71
C LEU A 210 22.34 17.18 -39.68
N ALA A 211 21.49 17.47 -40.67
CA ALA A 211 20.80 18.74 -40.73
C ALA A 211 19.87 18.93 -39.51
N ARG A 212 19.71 20.18 -39.08
CA ARG A 212 18.95 20.53 -37.87
C ARG A 212 17.48 20.06 -37.90
N GLY A 213 16.85 20.05 -39.08
CA GLY A 213 15.46 19.59 -39.25
C GLY A 213 15.24 18.12 -38.84
N PRO A 214 15.91 17.14 -39.47
CA PRO A 214 15.79 15.74 -39.08
C PRO A 214 16.27 15.47 -37.65
N ALA A 215 17.28 16.17 -37.15
CA ALA A 215 17.70 16.06 -35.75
C ALA A 215 16.58 16.44 -34.77
N ILE A 216 15.88 17.55 -35.00
CA ILE A 216 14.70 17.95 -34.22
C ILE A 216 13.60 16.88 -34.30
N GLY A 217 13.38 16.26 -35.47
CA GLY A 217 12.42 15.16 -35.60
C GLY A 217 12.77 13.96 -34.72
N ILE A 218 14.06 13.60 -34.63
CA ILE A 218 14.55 12.53 -33.75
C ILE A 218 14.39 12.90 -32.28
N TYR A 219 14.71 14.14 -31.90
CA TYR A 219 14.50 14.61 -30.53
C TYR A 219 13.02 14.66 -30.16
N ALA A 220 12.14 15.12 -31.06
CA ALA A 220 10.70 15.11 -30.82
C ALA A 220 10.18 13.68 -30.60
N ALA A 221 10.68 12.69 -31.35
CA ALA A 221 10.38 11.28 -31.08
C ALA A 221 10.88 10.87 -29.68
N ALA A 222 12.10 11.26 -29.28
CA ALA A 222 12.64 10.98 -27.95
C ALA A 222 11.75 11.56 -26.83
N TYR A 223 11.20 12.77 -27.02
CA TYR A 223 10.22 13.39 -26.09
C TYR A 223 8.95 12.57 -25.99
N LEU A 224 8.41 12.11 -27.11
CA LEU A 224 7.18 11.32 -27.11
C LEU A 224 7.38 10.02 -26.34
N PHE A 225 8.45 9.28 -26.60
CA PHE A 225 8.72 8.01 -25.91
C PHE A 225 9.11 8.19 -24.43
N GLY A 226 9.92 9.20 -24.11
CA GLY A 226 10.36 9.47 -22.73
C GLY A 226 9.30 10.16 -21.87
N GLY A 227 8.43 10.96 -22.49
CA GLY A 227 7.34 11.68 -21.82
C GLY A 227 6.02 10.91 -21.78
N TRP A 228 5.87 9.82 -22.53
CA TRP A 228 4.60 9.07 -22.62
C TRP A 228 4.10 8.59 -21.26
N ASP A 229 4.99 7.95 -20.50
CA ASP A 229 4.66 7.39 -19.19
C ASP A 229 4.21 8.50 -18.22
N LEU A 230 5.02 9.54 -18.11
CA LEU A 230 4.78 10.71 -17.28
C LEU A 230 3.47 11.44 -17.63
N ALA A 231 3.24 11.67 -18.92
CA ALA A 231 2.02 12.31 -19.40
C ALA A 231 0.79 11.44 -19.08
N SER A 232 0.90 10.12 -19.24
CA SER A 232 -0.19 9.21 -18.94
C SER A 232 -0.53 9.16 -17.44
N HIS A 233 0.47 9.26 -16.56
CA HIS A 233 0.27 9.33 -15.11
C HIS A 233 -0.42 10.64 -14.70
N TRP A 234 0.10 11.76 -15.19
CA TRP A 234 -0.49 13.07 -14.91
C TRP A 234 -1.94 13.19 -15.42
N VAL A 235 -2.22 12.77 -16.67
CA VAL A 235 -3.58 12.82 -17.24
C VAL A 235 -4.54 11.96 -16.43
N ARG A 236 -4.14 10.75 -16.01
CA ARG A 236 -4.98 9.87 -15.18
C ARG A 236 -5.28 10.50 -13.82
N SER A 237 -4.33 11.19 -13.20
CA SER A 237 -4.53 11.90 -11.92
C SER A 237 -5.48 13.10 -12.09
N LEU A 238 -5.34 13.83 -13.18
CA LEU A 238 -6.20 14.97 -13.52
C LEU A 238 -7.66 14.56 -13.74
N VAL A 239 -7.89 13.49 -14.52
CA VAL A 239 -9.24 12.97 -14.82
C VAL A 239 -9.98 12.52 -13.55
N LYS A 240 -9.24 12.06 -12.52
CA LYS A 240 -9.81 11.64 -11.23
C LYS A 240 -10.11 12.81 -10.27
N GLY A 241 -9.99 14.06 -10.72
CA GLY A 241 -10.34 15.25 -9.92
C GLY A 241 -9.37 15.55 -8.77
N LYS A 242 -8.24 14.85 -8.68
CA LYS A 242 -7.19 15.10 -7.70
C LYS A 242 -6.09 15.93 -8.35
N PHE A 243 -6.26 17.25 -8.31
CA PHE A 243 -5.24 18.19 -8.79
C PHE A 243 -4.12 18.28 -7.75
N SER A 244 -3.26 17.26 -7.71
CA SER A 244 -2.04 17.28 -6.90
C SER A 244 -0.94 17.96 -7.71
N PHE A 245 -0.27 18.96 -7.14
CA PHE A 245 0.98 19.48 -7.70
C PHE A 245 2.04 18.39 -7.55
N ASP A 246 2.26 17.63 -8.62
CA ASP A 246 3.21 16.53 -8.66
C ASP A 246 4.50 16.94 -9.37
N ILE A 247 5.60 16.27 -9.02
CA ILE A 247 6.92 16.44 -9.63
C ILE A 247 6.84 16.16 -11.14
N ASP A 248 6.00 15.20 -11.53
CA ASP A 248 5.75 14.82 -12.92
C ASP A 248 5.26 16.00 -13.79
N LEU A 249 4.34 16.82 -13.25
CA LEU A 249 3.82 17.99 -13.95
C LEU A 249 4.91 19.05 -14.13
N LEU A 250 5.67 19.32 -13.06
CA LEU A 250 6.76 20.29 -13.12
C LEU A 250 7.79 19.90 -14.17
N MET A 251 8.09 18.61 -14.25
CA MET A 251 9.07 18.09 -15.17
C MET A 251 8.58 18.11 -16.63
N LEU A 252 7.31 17.74 -16.89
CA LEU A 252 6.72 17.84 -18.23
C LEU A 252 6.72 19.30 -18.72
N LEU A 253 6.37 20.23 -17.83
CA LEU A 253 6.37 21.66 -18.15
C LEU A 253 7.79 22.18 -18.43
N ALA A 254 8.79 21.73 -17.66
CA ALA A 254 10.18 22.08 -17.89
C ALA A 254 10.68 21.56 -19.25
N ALA A 255 10.35 20.32 -19.62
CA ALA A 255 10.70 19.75 -20.91
C ALA A 255 10.05 20.53 -22.08
N ILE A 256 8.76 20.85 -21.97
CA ILE A 256 8.06 21.66 -22.97
C ILE A 256 8.70 23.05 -23.09
N GLY A 257 9.06 23.67 -21.95
CA GLY A 257 9.77 24.93 -21.91
C GLY A 257 11.12 24.87 -22.64
N ALA A 258 11.90 23.81 -22.42
CA ALA A 258 13.16 23.58 -23.13
C ALA A 258 12.96 23.46 -24.65
N ALA A 259 11.94 22.72 -25.09
CA ALA A 259 11.59 22.61 -26.50
C ALA A 259 11.22 23.96 -27.14
N ILE A 260 10.42 24.78 -26.44
CA ILE A 260 10.02 26.12 -26.91
C ILE A 260 11.24 27.05 -27.04
N LEU A 261 12.21 26.95 -26.11
CA LEU A 261 13.46 27.71 -26.15
C LEU A 261 14.44 27.21 -27.22
N GLY A 262 14.06 26.20 -28.02
CA GLY A 262 14.89 25.58 -29.04
C GLY A 262 15.94 24.64 -28.48
N ASN A 263 15.84 24.31 -27.20
CA ASN A 263 16.74 23.46 -26.47
C ASN A 263 16.20 22.02 -26.36
N TRP A 264 16.22 21.35 -27.50
CA TRP A 264 15.64 20.01 -27.65
C TRP A 264 16.44 18.95 -26.90
N VAL A 265 17.77 19.00 -26.96
CA VAL A 265 18.65 17.99 -26.32
C VAL A 265 18.44 17.95 -24.82
N GLU A 266 18.48 19.11 -24.14
CA GLU A 266 18.34 19.18 -22.69
C GLU A 266 17.00 18.66 -22.19
N GLY A 267 15.89 19.02 -22.83
CA GLY A 267 14.58 18.53 -22.39
C GLY A 267 14.34 17.06 -22.73
N ALA A 268 14.88 16.54 -23.85
CA ALA A 268 14.84 15.11 -24.16
C ALA A 268 15.65 14.31 -23.13
N PHE A 269 16.83 14.80 -22.76
CA PHE A 269 17.67 14.19 -21.74
C PHE A 269 16.98 14.15 -20.37
N LEU A 270 16.33 15.24 -19.98
CA LEU A 270 15.58 15.33 -18.73
C LEU A 270 14.41 14.32 -18.70
N LEU A 271 13.61 14.22 -19.78
CA LEU A 271 12.53 13.23 -19.87
C LEU A 271 13.06 11.79 -19.86
N PHE A 272 14.16 11.53 -20.58
CA PHE A 272 14.80 10.21 -20.61
C PHE A 272 15.24 9.77 -19.21
N LEU A 273 15.99 10.60 -18.49
CA LEU A 273 16.53 10.24 -17.19
C LEU A 273 15.43 9.93 -16.17
N PHE A 274 14.36 10.70 -16.19
CA PHE A 274 13.28 10.50 -15.24
C PHE A 274 12.42 9.29 -15.59
N SER A 275 12.12 9.08 -16.88
CA SER A 275 11.48 7.86 -17.34
C SER A 275 12.30 6.62 -16.94
N LEU A 276 13.63 6.70 -17.08
CA LEU A 276 14.53 5.64 -16.64
C LEU A 276 14.52 5.46 -15.11
N ALA A 277 14.50 6.55 -14.33
CA ALA A 277 14.44 6.48 -12.88
C ALA A 277 13.14 5.80 -12.39
N HIS A 278 12.00 6.21 -12.93
CA HIS A 278 10.68 5.66 -12.57
C HIS A 278 10.59 4.15 -12.86
N SER A 279 11.16 3.74 -13.99
CA SER A 279 11.16 2.34 -14.42
C SER A 279 12.17 1.49 -13.65
N LEU A 280 13.30 2.06 -13.22
CA LEU A 280 14.22 1.40 -12.28
C LEU A 280 13.64 1.28 -10.87
N GLU A 281 12.88 2.27 -10.41
CA GLU A 281 12.17 2.23 -9.14
C GLU A 281 11.15 1.09 -9.12
N HIS A 282 10.34 0.96 -10.17
CA HIS A 282 9.41 -0.16 -10.33
C HIS A 282 10.12 -1.51 -10.27
N LEU A 283 11.23 -1.65 -10.99
CA LEU A 283 12.03 -2.87 -10.98
C LEU A 283 12.61 -3.18 -9.58
N ALA A 284 13.06 -2.16 -8.85
CA ALA A 284 13.59 -2.31 -7.50
C ALA A 284 12.49 -2.75 -6.52
N MET A 285 11.29 -2.17 -6.63
CA MET A 285 10.14 -2.54 -5.81
C MET A 285 9.66 -3.96 -6.09
N ASP A 286 9.59 -4.36 -7.36
CA ASP A 286 9.23 -5.73 -7.75
C ASP A 286 10.23 -6.76 -7.24
N ARG A 287 11.53 -6.44 -7.30
CA ARG A 287 12.58 -7.30 -6.75
C ARG A 287 12.48 -7.41 -5.22
N ALA A 288 12.20 -6.31 -4.52
CA ALA A 288 11.98 -6.31 -3.07
C ALA A 288 10.76 -7.17 -2.70
N ARG A 289 9.65 -7.03 -3.43
CA ARG A 289 8.44 -7.85 -3.27
C ARG A 289 8.73 -9.34 -3.49
N GLY A 290 9.52 -9.67 -4.51
CA GLY A 290 9.92 -11.05 -4.79
C GLY A 290 10.73 -11.68 -3.65
N ALA A 291 11.65 -10.92 -3.06
CA ALA A 291 12.44 -11.39 -1.92
C ALA A 291 11.57 -11.66 -0.67
N ILE A 292 10.57 -10.81 -0.41
CA ILE A 292 9.64 -10.99 0.71
C ILE A 292 8.74 -12.22 0.48
N ARG A 293 8.23 -12.42 -0.75
CA ARG A 293 7.43 -13.61 -1.10
C ARG A 293 8.21 -14.91 -0.94
N ALA A 294 9.47 -14.93 -1.39
CA ALA A 294 10.34 -16.08 -1.21
C ALA A 294 10.60 -16.40 0.27
N LEU A 295 10.50 -15.40 1.16
CA LEU A 295 10.59 -15.62 2.61
C LEU A 295 9.26 -16.13 3.20
N SER A 296 8.11 -15.69 2.69
CA SER A 296 6.80 -16.18 3.16
C SER A 296 6.47 -17.59 2.67
N GLU A 297 6.91 -17.98 1.49
CA GLU A 297 6.77 -19.35 0.95
C GLU A 297 7.59 -20.40 1.72
N LEU A 298 8.41 -19.99 2.68
CA LEU A 298 9.17 -20.89 3.56
C LEU A 298 8.37 -21.37 4.79
N THR A 299 7.18 -20.83 5.03
CA THR A 299 6.25 -21.34 6.05
C THR A 299 5.33 -22.38 5.40
N PRO A 300 5.33 -23.64 5.85
CA PRO A 300 4.45 -24.67 5.27
C PRO A 300 2.97 -24.27 5.46
N ASP A 301 2.10 -24.53 4.49
CA ASP A 301 0.68 -24.13 4.56
C ASP A 301 -0.18 -25.10 5.42
N THR A 302 0.34 -26.30 5.68
CA THR A 302 -0.34 -27.39 6.36
C THR A 302 0.48 -27.95 7.52
N ALA A 303 -0.23 -28.51 8.51
CA ALA A 303 0.34 -29.20 9.66
C ALA A 303 -0.37 -30.54 9.87
N LEU A 304 0.38 -31.58 10.26
CA LEU A 304 -0.17 -32.89 10.62
C LEU A 304 -0.61 -32.89 12.09
N VAL A 305 -1.89 -32.65 12.34
CA VAL A 305 -2.46 -32.57 13.70
C VAL A 305 -2.95 -33.94 14.15
N LYS A 306 -2.66 -34.31 15.40
CA LYS A 306 -3.14 -35.55 16.02
C LYS A 306 -4.63 -35.48 16.35
N GLN A 307 -5.44 -36.29 15.69
CA GLN A 307 -6.86 -36.46 15.96
C GLN A 307 -7.12 -37.89 16.48
N GLY A 308 -7.17 -38.03 17.81
CA GLY A 308 -7.32 -39.34 18.45
C GLY A 308 -6.09 -40.24 18.26
N GLN A 309 -6.22 -41.29 17.44
CA GLN A 309 -5.15 -42.25 17.13
C GLN A 309 -4.50 -42.03 15.75
N ALA A 310 -5.04 -41.11 14.93
CA ALA A 310 -4.53 -40.82 13.59
C ALA A 310 -4.02 -39.37 13.50
N PHE A 311 -3.15 -39.11 12.52
CA PHE A 311 -2.74 -37.76 12.16
C PHE A 311 -3.53 -37.33 10.92
N THR A 312 -3.99 -36.08 10.90
CA THR A 312 -4.73 -35.51 9.78
C THR A 312 -4.10 -34.19 9.39
N GLU A 313 -3.89 -34.01 8.09
CA GLU A 313 -3.35 -32.79 7.54
C GLU A 313 -4.41 -31.68 7.60
N ARG A 314 -4.08 -30.57 8.26
CA ARG A 314 -4.96 -29.41 8.39
C ARG A 314 -4.22 -28.13 8.00
N PRO A 315 -4.94 -27.14 7.45
CA PRO A 315 -4.38 -25.80 7.28
C PRO A 315 -3.92 -25.23 8.62
N ILE A 316 -2.80 -24.52 8.65
CA ILE A 316 -2.28 -23.89 9.89
C ILE A 316 -3.35 -23.01 10.58
N SER A 317 -4.22 -22.37 9.81
CA SER A 317 -5.32 -21.54 10.33
C SER A 317 -6.34 -22.28 11.19
N GLU A 318 -6.36 -23.61 11.13
CA GLU A 318 -7.29 -24.45 11.90
C GLU A 318 -6.63 -25.19 13.07
N VAL A 319 -5.33 -24.94 13.31
CA VAL A 319 -4.55 -25.52 14.41
C VAL A 319 -4.76 -24.67 15.66
N HIS A 320 -5.14 -25.30 16.78
CA HIS A 320 -5.42 -24.61 18.03
C HIS A 320 -4.28 -24.81 19.05
N VAL A 321 -4.16 -23.87 20.00
CA VAL A 321 -3.19 -23.98 21.10
C VAL A 321 -3.50 -25.22 21.95
N GLY A 322 -2.53 -26.14 22.03
CA GLY A 322 -2.67 -27.43 22.72
C GLY A 322 -2.81 -28.64 21.79
N ASP A 323 -2.92 -28.44 20.48
CA ASP A 323 -2.88 -29.51 19.48
C ASP A 323 -1.47 -30.13 19.40
N ILE A 324 -1.40 -31.46 19.26
CA ILE A 324 -0.13 -32.18 19.05
C ILE A 324 0.10 -32.29 17.55
N VAL A 325 1.15 -31.66 17.06
CA VAL A 325 1.56 -31.69 15.65
C VAL A 325 2.71 -32.68 15.46
N LEU A 326 2.64 -33.51 14.42
CA LEU A 326 3.76 -34.37 14.01
C LEU A 326 4.62 -33.62 12.99
N VAL A 327 5.91 -33.54 13.27
CA VAL A 327 6.91 -32.99 12.35
C VAL A 327 7.94 -34.09 12.08
N HIS A 328 8.10 -34.50 10.83
CA HIS A 328 9.12 -35.49 10.49
C HIS A 328 10.53 -34.87 10.53
N PRO A 329 11.58 -35.67 10.79
CA PRO A 329 12.96 -35.17 10.74
C PRO A 329 13.28 -34.56 9.36
N GLY A 330 13.56 -33.25 9.33
CA GLY A 330 13.83 -32.49 8.10
C GLY A 330 12.64 -31.67 7.58
N GLU A 331 11.44 -31.83 8.16
CA GLU A 331 10.31 -30.94 7.93
C GLU A 331 10.45 -29.66 8.77
N ARG A 332 9.89 -28.56 8.26
CA ARG A 332 9.92 -27.26 8.94
C ARG A 332 8.79 -27.19 9.96
N ILE A 333 9.06 -26.58 11.11
CA ILE A 333 8.11 -26.44 12.21
C ILE A 333 7.01 -25.44 11.79
N PRO A 334 5.72 -25.83 11.76
CA PRO A 334 4.63 -25.00 11.27
C PRO A 334 4.13 -23.94 12.26
N VAL A 335 4.37 -24.11 13.57
CA VAL A 335 3.88 -23.23 14.65
C VAL A 335 4.91 -23.09 15.77
N ASP A 336 4.90 -21.98 16.51
CA ASP A 336 5.76 -21.80 17.70
C ASP A 336 5.48 -22.90 18.74
N GLU A 337 6.52 -23.66 19.12
CA GLU A 337 6.40 -24.81 20.02
C GLU A 337 6.99 -24.54 21.42
N HIS A 338 6.41 -25.20 22.43
CA HIS A 338 7.13 -25.57 23.64
C HIS A 338 7.34 -27.08 23.58
N ASP A 339 8.59 -27.51 23.71
CA ASP A 339 8.99 -28.91 23.64
C ASP A 339 8.22 -29.75 24.68
N VAL A 340 7.48 -30.74 24.20
CA VAL A 340 6.71 -31.71 25.00
C VAL A 340 7.26 -33.14 24.86
N SER A 341 8.47 -33.29 24.32
CA SER A 341 9.14 -34.59 24.28
C SER A 341 9.53 -35.08 25.68
N ASN A 342 9.18 -36.33 25.98
CA ASN A 342 9.55 -37.06 27.20
C ASN A 342 10.33 -38.32 26.83
#